data_AF-A0A7C1UYX5-F1
#
_entry.id   AF-A0A7C1UYX5-F1
#
_cell.length_a   1.000
_cell.length_b   1.000
_cell.length_c   1.000
_cell.angle_alpha   90.00
_cell.angle_beta   90.00
_cell.angle_gamma   90.00
#
_symmetry.space_group_name_H-M   'P 1'
#
loop_
_entity.id
_entity.type
_entity.pdbx_description
1 polymer ?
#
loop_
_entity_poly.entity_id
_entity_poly.type
_entity_poly.pdbx_seq_one_letter_code
_entity_poly.pdbx_strand_id
1 'polypeptide(L)' 'MRISNQFIKKRAKKYEKCFGISGEKIFPELYLSFGISGAIQHVVGIAKSKTIIAINNDPNTHIFKDADYCTLMMLLKF' A
#
# COMPACT_ATOMS: atom_id res chain seq x y z
N MET A 1 -4.92 -16.88 -8.34
CA MET A 1 -5.23 -15.60 -7.67
C MET A 1 -6.72 -15.57 -7.36
N ARG A 2 -7.14 -15.78 -6.11
CA ARG A 2 -8.55 -15.97 -5.74
C ARG A 2 -9.08 -14.67 -5.12
N ILE A 3 -9.76 -13.85 -5.92
CA ILE A 3 -10.52 -12.71 -5.40
C ILE A 3 -11.92 -13.23 -5.08
N SER A 4 -12.14 -13.60 -3.83
CA SER A 4 -13.43 -14.10 -3.34
C SER A 4 -14.39 -12.94 -3.05
N ASN A 5 -15.22 -12.60 -4.03
CA ASN A 5 -16.36 -11.67 -3.93
C ASN A 5 -17.58 -12.28 -3.21
N GLN A 6 -17.40 -13.06 -2.14
CA GLN A 6 -18.51 -13.78 -1.49
C GLN A 6 -19.03 -13.15 -0.19
N PHE A 7 -18.58 -11.94 0.19
CA PHE A 7 -18.99 -11.30 1.46
C PHE A 7 -19.39 -9.83 1.36
N ILE A 8 -19.81 -9.34 0.18
CA ILE A 8 -20.46 -8.02 0.08
C ILE A 8 -21.93 -8.16 0.53
N LYS A 9 -22.15 -8.37 1.83
CA LYS A 9 -23.41 -8.14 2.57
C LYS A 9 -23.24 -8.54 4.04
N LYS A 10 -22.50 -7.75 4.84
CA LYS A 10 -22.77 -7.47 6.26
C LYS A 10 -21.65 -6.61 6.84
N ARG A 11 -21.98 -5.35 7.16
CA ARG A 11 -21.15 -4.32 7.79
C ARG A 11 -19.96 -3.86 6.95
N ALA A 12 -20.03 -2.63 6.46
CA ALA A 12 -18.83 -1.86 6.17
C ALA A 12 -18.03 -1.73 7.48
N LYS A 13 -17.08 -2.65 7.70
CA LYS A 13 -16.08 -2.49 8.75
C LYS A 13 -15.20 -1.33 8.32
N LYS A 14 -15.06 -0.32 9.18
CA LYS A 14 -14.14 0.79 8.96
C LYS A 14 -12.71 0.24 9.04
N TYR A 15 -12.07 0.01 7.88
CA TYR A 15 -10.70 -0.50 7.79
C TYR A 15 -9.69 0.66 7.71
N GLU A 16 -9.79 1.62 8.63
CA GLU A 16 -8.75 2.63 8.80
C GLU A 16 -7.65 2.04 9.70
N LYS A 17 -6.73 1.28 9.11
CA LYS A 17 -5.50 0.87 9.80
C LYS A 17 -4.37 1.80 9.39
N CYS A 18 -3.77 2.46 10.38
CA CYS A 18 -2.51 3.17 10.21
C CYS A 18 -1.37 2.17 10.32
N PHE A 19 -0.53 2.10 9.29
CA PHE A 19 0.68 1.29 9.29
C PHE A 19 1.88 2.19 9.53
N GLY A 20 2.80 1.76 10.38
CA GLY A 20 4.03 2.53 10.58
C GLY A 20 4.70 2.41 11.95
N ILE A 21 5.56 3.38 12.26
CA ILE A 21 6.32 3.45 13.52
C ILE A 21 5.40 3.42 14.74
N SER A 22 4.37 4.27 14.74
CA SER A 22 3.35 4.37 15.81
C SER A 22 2.10 3.53 15.53
N GLY A 23 2.01 2.95 14.34
CA GLY A 23 0.88 2.13 13.89
C GLY A 23 1.18 0.64 13.95
N GLU A 24 0.39 -0.13 13.22
CA GLU A 24 0.61 -1.56 13.08
C GLU A 24 1.75 -1.84 12.08
N LYS A 25 2.50 -2.92 12.32
CA LYS A 25 3.54 -3.40 11.41
C LYS A 25 3.07 -4.72 10.81
N ILE A 26 3.05 -4.80 9.48
CA ILE A 26 2.65 -5.99 8.75
C ILE A 26 3.74 -6.33 7.73
N PHE A 27 3.99 -7.62 7.53
CA PHE A 27 5.01 -8.10 6.61
C PHE A 27 4.41 -9.13 5.64
N PRO A 28 3.48 -8.72 4.78
CA PRO A 28 2.87 -9.61 3.80
C PRO A 28 3.88 -10.08 2.75
N GLU A 29 3.53 -11.14 2.03
CA GLU A 29 4.29 -11.55 0.85
C GLU A 29 4.17 -10.52 -0.29
N LEU A 30 3.05 -9.81 -0.38
CA LEU A 30 2.81 -8.75 -1.36
C LEU A 30 2.13 -7.56 -0.70
N TYR A 31 2.75 -6.39 -0.82
CA TYR A 31 2.23 -5.10 -0.40
C TYR A 31 1.98 -4.22 -1.62
N LEU A 32 0.73 -3.77 -1.80
CA LEU A 32 0.34 -2.88 -2.90
C LEU A 32 0.03 -1.50 -2.34
N SER A 33 0.74 -0.48 -2.82
CA SER A 33 0.51 0.92 -2.43
C SER A 33 0.03 1.76 -3.61
N PHE A 34 -1.01 2.55 -3.36
CA PHE A 34 -1.62 3.45 -4.35
C PHE A 34 -1.68 4.85 -3.73
N GLY A 35 -0.94 5.80 -4.30
CA GLY A 35 -0.93 7.20 -3.85
C GLY A 35 -0.29 7.44 -2.48
N ILE A 36 0.55 6.52 -1.97
CA ILE A 36 1.27 6.68 -0.71
C ILE A 36 2.59 7.42 -0.97
N SER A 37 2.90 8.42 -0.13
CA SER A 37 4.12 9.25 -0.26
C SER A 37 5.41 8.54 0.16
N GLY A 38 5.29 7.49 1.00
CA GLY A 38 6.44 6.78 1.56
C GLY A 38 7.17 7.52 2.67
N ALA A 39 6.45 8.29 3.49
CA ALA A 39 7.02 8.86 4.70
C ALA A 39 7.64 7.75 5.57
N ILE A 40 8.80 8.02 6.20
CA ILE A 40 9.55 7.03 6.98
C ILE A 40 8.68 6.33 8.03
N GLN A 41 7.72 7.06 8.61
CA GLN A 41 6.77 6.53 9.56
C GLN A 41 6.00 5.36 8.97
N HIS A 42 5.49 5.48 7.74
CA HIS A 42 4.73 4.42 7.05
C HIS A 42 5.62 3.25 6.61
N VAL A 43 6.78 3.56 6.01
CA VAL A 43 7.70 2.56 5.44
C VAL A 43 8.16 1.55 6.49
N VAL A 44 8.46 1.99 7.73
CA VAL A 44 8.83 1.07 8.82
C VAL A 44 7.76 0.01 9.10
N GLY A 45 6.49 0.32 8.83
CA GLY A 45 5.37 -0.60 9.01
C GLY A 45 5.28 -1.71 7.97
N ILE A 46 5.98 -1.58 6.83
CA ILE A 46 5.86 -2.47 5.67
C ILE A 46 7.21 -2.96 5.14
N ALA A 47 8.34 -2.43 5.64
CA ALA A 47 9.67 -2.61 5.08
C ALA A 47 10.17 -4.06 5.01
N LYS A 48 9.57 -5.00 5.76
CA LYS A 48 9.90 -6.44 5.66
C LYS A 48 8.92 -7.24 4.80
N SER A 49 8.06 -6.57 4.04
CA SER A 49 7.24 -7.24 3.03
C SER A 49 8.15 -7.87 1.99
N LYS A 50 7.79 -9.06 1.50
CA LYS A 50 8.62 -9.76 0.50
C LYS A 50 8.61 -9.05 -0.86
N THR A 51 7.50 -8.42 -1.20
CA THR A 51 7.36 -7.65 -2.44
C THR A 51 6.50 -6.41 -2.19
N ILE A 52 7.00 -5.25 -2.59
CA ILE A 52 6.35 -3.95 -2.50
C ILE A 52 6.13 -3.41 -3.92
N ILE A 53 4.87 -3.16 -4.27
CA ILE A 53 4.51 -2.51 -5.53
C ILE A 53 3.93 -1.13 -5.21
N ALA A 54 4.46 -0.10 -5.88
CA ALA A 54 4.07 1.29 -5.66
C ALA A 54 3.55 1.96 -6.92
N ILE A 55 2.34 2.51 -6.82
CA ILE A 55 1.72 3.32 -7.87
C ILE A 55 1.50 4.71 -7.31
N ASN A 56 2.11 5.71 -7.93
CA ASN A 56 1.95 7.11 -7.55
C ASN A 56 1.91 8.00 -8.80
N ASN A 57 1.36 9.20 -8.71
CA ASN A 57 1.43 10.22 -9.77
C ASN A 57 2.58 11.22 -9.55
N ASP A 58 3.17 11.25 -8.35
CA ASP A 58 4.33 12.07 -8.02
C ASP A 58 5.64 11.29 -8.32
N PRO A 59 6.45 11.73 -9.30
CA PRO A 59 7.75 11.12 -9.59
C PRO A 59 8.77 11.24 -8.46
N ASN A 60 8.56 12.19 -7.54
CA ASN A 60 9.47 12.45 -6.42
C ASN A 60 9.05 11.73 -5.12
N THR A 61 8.08 10.83 -5.20
CA THR A 61 7.58 10.10 -4.03
C THR A 61 8.67 9.23 -3.39
N HIS A 62 8.70 9.17 -2.06
CA HIS A 62 9.75 8.45 -1.34
C HIS A 62 9.53 6.94 -1.37
N ILE A 63 8.28 6.48 -1.50
CA ILE A 63 7.93 5.05 -1.49
C ILE A 63 8.60 4.27 -2.63
N PHE A 64 8.97 4.95 -3.73
CA PHE A 64 9.66 4.31 -4.85
C PHE A 64 11.06 3.81 -4.50
N LYS A 65 11.69 4.34 -3.44
CA LYS A 65 13.00 3.87 -2.96
C LYS A 65 12.90 2.50 -2.30
N ASP A 66 11.74 2.19 -1.72
CA ASP A 66 11.48 0.97 -0.96
C ASP A 66 10.64 -0.04 -1.76
N ALA A 67 10.28 0.27 -3.01
CA ALA A 67 9.44 -0.58 -3.85
C ALA A 67 10.27 -1.46 -4.79
N ASP A 68 9.90 -2.73 -4.91
CA ASP A 68 10.46 -3.66 -5.90
C ASP A 68 9.97 -3.33 -7.32
N TYR A 69 8.71 -2.89 -7.42
CA TYR A 69 8.11 -2.45 -8.68
C TYR A 69 7.39 -1.12 -8.47
N CYS A 70 7.63 -0.17 -9.36
CA CYS A 70 6.92 1.11 -9.32
C CYS A 70 6.50 1.58 -10.70
N THR A 71 5.40 2.33 -10.77
CA THR A 71 4.99 3.03 -11.98
C THR A 71 4.41 4.39 -11.63
N LEU A 72 4.68 5.35 -12.52
CA LEU A 72 4.04 6.64 -12.51
C LEU A 72 2.72 6.56 -13.26
N MET A 73 1.60 6.67 -12.54
CA MET A 73 0.29 6.59 -13.14
C MET A 73 -0.71 7.50 -12.43
N MET A 74 -1.49 8.21 -13.23
CA MET A 74 -2.66 8.95 -12.76
C MET A 74 -3.81 7.95 -12.55
N LEU A 75 -4.20 7.74 -11.28
CA LEU A 75 -5.15 6.69 -10.89
C LEU A 75 -6.59 6.91 -11.41
N LEU A 76 -6.91 8.09 -11.95
CA LEU A 76 -8.24 8.47 -12.41
C LEU A 76 -8.16 9.18 -13.78
N LYS A 77 -8.32 8.41 -14.86
CA LYS A 77 -8.84 8.91 -16.14
C LYS A 77 -10.05 8.05 -16.50
N PHE A 78 -11.23 8.58 -16.29
CA PHE A 78 -12.48 8.11 -16.88
C PHE A 78 -13.07 9.26 -17.69
#